data_AF-A0A3M6CIE2-F1
#
_entry.id   AF-A0A3M6CIE2-F1
#
_cell.length_a   1.000
_cell.length_b   1.000
_cell.length_c   1.000
_cell.angle_alpha   90.00
_cell.angle_beta   90.00
_cell.angle_gamma   90.00
#
_symmetry.space_group_name_H-M   'P 1'
#
loop_
_entity.id
_entity.type
_entity.pdbx_description
1 polymer ?
#
loop_
_entity_poly.entity_id
_entity_poly.type
_entity_poly.pdbx_seq_one_letter_code
_entity_poly.pdbx_strand_id
1 'polypeptide(L)'
;MKKSHGPAFRATQLDLALCPACRGRAVIKGVFHELACVQCNASGWVDAETGEALPLEVLVTQLSMCLQAADRQIEQLKRPAQMTGPAAIYQQNNRRGAGGSNWTGD
;
A
#
# COMPACT_ATOMS: atom_id res chain seq x y z
N MET A 1 -10.94 33.58 14.55
CA MET A 1 -9.91 32.54 14.78
C MET A 1 -10.58 31.34 15.43
N LYS A 2 -10.84 30.26 14.69
CA LYS A 2 -11.46 29.05 15.27
C LYS A 2 -10.39 28.30 16.05
N LYS A 3 -10.49 28.32 17.37
CA LYS A 3 -9.62 27.53 18.25
C LYS A 3 -10.10 26.08 18.18
N SER A 4 -9.38 25.25 17.43
CA SER A 4 -9.59 23.80 17.46
C SER A 4 -8.89 23.27 18.71
N HIS A 5 -9.65 22.95 19.74
CA HIS A 5 -9.15 22.30 20.95
C HIS A 5 -9.53 20.83 20.90
N GLY A 6 -8.51 19.97 20.84
CA GLY A 6 -8.65 18.51 20.89
C GLY A 6 -7.67 17.82 19.93
N PRO A 7 -7.19 16.60 20.27
CA PRO A 7 -6.43 15.79 19.32
C PRO A 7 -7.30 15.50 18.09
N ALA A 8 -6.68 15.42 16.91
CA ALA A 8 -7.39 15.15 15.67
C ALA A 8 -8.19 13.83 15.78
N PHE A 9 -9.41 13.80 15.22
CA PHE A 9 -10.28 12.61 15.23
C PHE A 9 -9.67 11.41 14.48
N ARG A 10 -8.66 11.65 13.64
CA ARG A 10 -7.91 10.63 12.91
C ARG A 10 -6.44 11.00 12.93
N ALA A 11 -5.58 9.99 13.03
CA ALA A 11 -4.16 10.18 12.79
C ALA A 11 -3.95 10.66 11.35
N THR A 12 -3.25 11.79 11.21
CA THR A 12 -2.93 12.38 9.90
C THR A 12 -1.86 11.55 9.22
N GLN A 13 -2.08 11.18 7.96
CA GLN A 13 -1.04 10.55 7.15
C GLN A 13 0.00 11.60 6.78
N LEU A 14 1.26 11.31 7.09
CA LEU A 14 2.40 12.16 6.76
C LEU A 14 3.00 11.72 5.43
N ASP A 15 3.63 12.67 4.74
CA ASP A 15 4.44 12.37 3.56
C ASP A 15 5.78 11.78 4.02
N LEU A 16 6.07 10.57 3.57
CA LEU A 16 7.30 9.85 3.89
C LEU A 16 8.23 9.79 2.68
N ALA A 17 9.52 9.99 2.92
CA ALA A 17 10.58 9.80 1.94
C ALA A 17 11.47 8.61 2.34
N LEU A 18 12.12 8.00 1.34
CA LEU A 18 13.12 6.97 1.62
C LEU A 18 14.31 7.59 2.35
N CYS A 19 14.74 6.93 3.43
CA CYS A 19 15.90 7.37 4.19
C CYS A 19 17.15 7.42 3.28
N PRO A 20 17.86 8.57 3.19
CA PRO A 20 19.00 8.70 2.29
C PRO A 20 20.19 7.82 2.68
N ALA A 21 20.36 7.51 3.98
CA ALA A 21 21.47 6.67 4.44
C ALA A 21 21.32 5.19 4.09
N CYS A 22 20.15 4.60 4.36
CA CYS A 22 19.92 3.18 4.04
C CYS A 22 19.26 2.96 2.67
N ARG A 23 18.78 4.03 2.02
CA ARG A 23 18.01 4.01 0.77
C ARG A 23 16.77 3.13 0.85
N GLY A 24 16.02 3.27 1.95
CA GLY A 24 14.82 2.47 2.19
C GLY A 24 15.05 1.07 2.76
N ARG A 25 16.29 0.59 2.84
CA ARG A 25 16.57 -0.80 3.27
C ARG A 25 16.42 -1.05 4.76
N ALA A 26 16.19 -0.01 5.57
CA ALA A 26 16.19 -0.05 7.03
C ALA A 26 17.51 -0.48 7.71
N VAL A 27 18.49 -0.94 6.94
CA VAL A 27 19.80 -1.39 7.41
C VAL A 27 20.94 -0.78 6.62
N ILE A 28 22.11 -0.71 7.25
CA ILE A 28 23.38 -0.32 6.64
C ILE A 28 24.39 -1.46 6.74
N LYS A 29 25.36 -1.52 5.82
CA LYS A 29 26.42 -2.53 5.88
C LYS A 29 27.41 -2.16 6.98
N GLY A 30 27.52 -3.00 8.01
CA GLY A 30 28.64 -3.01 8.93
C GLY A 30 29.83 -3.80 8.36
N VAL A 31 30.84 -4.00 9.19
CA VAL A 31 32.06 -4.73 8.79
C VAL A 31 31.79 -6.21 8.52
N PHE A 32 30.88 -6.82 9.29
CA PHE A 32 30.61 -8.26 9.23
C PHE A 32 29.12 -8.63 9.05
N HIS A 33 28.22 -7.68 9.28
CA HIS A 33 26.77 -7.92 9.25
C HIS A 33 26.02 -6.62 8.96
N GLU A 34 24.71 -6.72 8.72
CA GLU A 34 23.83 -5.56 8.58
C GLU A 34 23.49 -4.98 9.95
N LEU A 35 23.58 -3.65 10.05
CA LEU A 35 23.23 -2.90 11.24
C LEU A 35 21.94 -2.15 11.00
N ALA A 36 21.08 -2.09 12.01
CA ALA A 36 19.89 -1.25 12.01
C ALA A 36 20.26 0.20 11.68
N CYS A 37 19.59 0.80 10.70
CA CYS A 37 19.84 2.19 10.34
C CYS A 37 19.23 3.12 11.41
N VAL A 38 20.10 3.69 12.24
CA VAL A 38 19.71 4.59 13.34
C VAL A 38 19.07 5.89 12.84
N GLN A 39 19.42 6.35 11.63
CA GLN A 39 18.90 7.60 11.06
C GLN A 39 17.43 7.54 10.64
N CYS A 40 16.83 6.35 10.59
CA CYS A 40 15.42 6.17 10.26
C CYS A 40 14.70 5.24 11.23
N ASN A 41 15.26 5.02 12.43
CA ASN A 41 14.74 4.05 13.40
C ASN A 41 14.49 2.66 12.79
N ALA A 42 15.39 2.22 11.90
CA ALA A 42 15.30 0.97 11.16
C ALA A 42 13.96 0.75 10.41
N SER A 43 13.31 1.82 9.95
CA SER A 43 12.11 1.71 9.12
C SER A 43 12.38 1.79 7.62
N GLY A 44 13.48 2.45 7.22
CA GLY A 44 13.71 2.84 5.83
C GLY A 44 13.06 4.17 5.44
N TRP A 45 12.30 4.81 6.33
CA TRP A 45 11.53 6.02 6.02
C TRP A 45 11.91 7.18 6.95
N VAL A 46 11.86 8.38 6.39
CA VAL A 46 12.04 9.67 7.08
C VAL A 46 10.89 10.60 6.69
N ASP A 47 10.70 11.67 7.45
CA ASP A 47 9.74 12.71 7.10
C ASP A 47 10.18 13.38 5.78
N ALA A 48 9.27 13.53 4.82
CA ALA A 48 9.62 13.98 3.49
C ALA A 48 10.01 15.46 3.42
N GLU A 49 9.51 16.28 4.36
CA GLU A 49 9.78 17.72 4.39
C GLU A 49 11.12 18.01 5.06
N THR A 50 11.36 17.39 6.22
CA THR A 50 12.53 17.64 7.06
C THR A 50 13.70 16.70 6.77
N GLY A 51 13.43 15.51 6.25
CA GLY A 51 14.43 14.44 6.09
C GLY A 51 14.81 13.77 7.41
N GLU A 52 14.13 14.08 8.52
CA GLU A 52 14.46 13.57 9.85
C GLU A 52 13.72 12.26 10.18
N ALA A 53 14.27 11.52 11.15
CA ALA A 53 13.62 10.33 11.68
C ALA A 53 12.32 10.70 12.40
N LEU A 54 11.24 10.00 12.09
CA LEU A 54 9.98 10.18 12.82
C LEU A 54 10.09 9.62 14.25
N PRO A 55 9.41 10.22 15.24
CA PRO A 55 9.22 9.61 16.55
C PRO A 55 8.63 8.21 16.42
N LEU A 56 9.10 7.26 17.22
CA LEU A 56 8.79 5.84 17.03
C LEU A 56 7.28 5.54 17.02
N GLU A 57 6.52 6.16 17.92
CA GLU A 57 5.07 6.00 17.99
C GLU A 57 4.34 6.54 16.75
N VAL A 58 4.82 7.65 16.19
CA VAL A 58 4.30 8.23 14.95
C VAL A 58 4.67 7.33 13.78
N LEU A 59 5.94 6.91 13.71
CA LEU A 59 6.48 6.04 12.68
C LEU A 59 5.70 4.72 12.57
N VAL A 60 5.44 4.05 13.70
CA VAL A 60 4.65 2.80 13.72
C VAL A 60 3.25 3.04 13.16
N THR A 61 2.62 4.16 13.52
CA THR A 61 1.29 4.52 13.01
C THR A 61 1.31 4.77 11.50
N GLN A 62 2.29 5.53 10.99
CA GLN A 62 2.43 5.79 9.56
C GLN A 62 2.71 4.50 8.76
N LEU A 63 3.61 3.64 9.25
CA LEU A 63 3.90 2.36 8.61
C LEU A 63 2.67 1.45 8.55
N SER A 64 1.84 1.42 9.60
CA SER A 64 0.57 0.68 9.59
C SER A 64 -0.37 1.19 8.50
N MET A 65 -0.48 2.51 8.33
CA MET A 65 -1.30 3.11 7.26
C MET A 65 -0.78 2.74 5.87
N CYS A 66 0.54 2.84 5.65
CA CYS A 66 1.18 2.46 4.39
C CYS A 66 0.95 0.99 4.05
N LEU A 67 1.13 0.08 5.02
CA LEU A 67 0.90 -1.35 4.82
C LEU A 67 -0.55 -1.64 4.45
N GLN A 68 -1.51 -1.08 5.19
CA GLN A 68 -2.92 -1.25 4.89
C GLN A 68 -3.31 -0.71 3.51
N ALA A 69 -2.68 0.39 3.07
CA ALA A 69 -2.89 0.93 1.73
C ALA A 69 -2.34 0.00 0.64
N ALA A 70 -1.14 -0.53 0.84
CA ALA A 70 -0.53 -1.50 -0.08
C ALA A 70 -1.36 -2.79 -0.17
N ASP A 71 -1.82 -3.34 0.96
CA ASP A 71 -2.67 -4.53 0.99
C ASP A 71 -3.98 -4.30 0.22
N ARG A 72 -4.62 -3.15 0.39
CA ARG A 72 -5.83 -2.79 -0.38
C ARG A 72 -5.54 -2.73 -1.88
N GLN A 73 -4.41 -2.16 -2.30
CA GLN A 73 -4.02 -2.11 -3.71
C GLN A 73 -3.75 -3.51 -4.27
N ILE A 74 -3.04 -4.35 -3.53
CA ILE A 74 -2.77 -5.74 -3.91
C ILE A 74 -4.09 -6.51 -4.09
N GLU A 75 -5.02 -6.38 -3.15
CA GLU A 75 -6.32 -7.05 -3.25
C GLU A 75 -7.17 -6.53 -4.42
N GLN A 76 -7.07 -5.24 -4.76
CA GLN A 76 -7.70 -4.70 -5.97
C GLN A 76 -7.11 -5.30 -7.25
N LEU A 77 -5.79 -5.51 -7.30
CA LEU A 77 -5.11 -6.10 -8.45
C LEU A 77 -5.34 -7.61 -8.57
N LYS A 78 -5.48 -8.32 -7.44
CA LYS A 78 -5.80 -9.77 -7.42
C LYS A 78 -7.23 -10.07 -7.84
N ARG A 79 -8.16 -9.12 -7.67
CA ARG A 79 -9.54 -9.32 -8.12
C ARG A 79 -9.49 -9.59 -9.63
N PRO A 80 -10.05 -10.72 -10.10
CA PRO A 80 -10.11 -10.98 -11.52
C PRO A 80 -10.74 -9.77 -12.17
N ALA A 81 -10.11 -9.25 -13.23
CA ALA A 81 -10.65 -8.12 -13.98
C ALA A 81 -12.12 -8.43 -14.23
N GLN A 82 -13.02 -7.68 -13.58
CA GLN A 82 -14.42 -7.79 -13.91
C GLN A 82 -14.48 -7.43 -15.38
N MET A 83 -14.68 -8.42 -16.24
CA MET A 83 -14.90 -8.16 -17.65
C MET A 83 -16.16 -7.30 -17.69
N THR A 84 -15.98 -6.00 -17.86
CA THR A 84 -17.08 -5.05 -17.98
C THR A 84 -17.22 -4.76 -19.46
N GLY A 85 -18.34 -5.16 -20.04
CA GLY A 85 -18.64 -4.96 -21.46
C GLY A 85 -19.13 -6.23 -22.18
N PRO A 86 -19.32 -6.17 -23.51
CA PRO A 86 -19.88 -7.28 -24.30
C PRO A 86 -19.11 -8.59 -24.15
N ALA A 87 -17.79 -8.53 -23.91
CA ALA A 87 -16.94 -9.70 -23.70
C ALA A 87 -17.38 -10.58 -22.51
N ALA A 88 -17.95 -10.00 -21.46
CA ALA A 88 -18.50 -10.78 -20.35
C ALA A 88 -19.80 -11.51 -20.71
N ILE A 89 -20.54 -11.02 -21.70
CA ILE A 89 -21.77 -11.64 -22.18
C ILE A 89 -21.44 -12.88 -23.03
N TYR A 90 -20.38 -12.83 -23.85
CA TYR A 90 -19.95 -13.97 -24.67
C TYR A 90 -19.38 -15.15 -23.85
N GLN A 91 -18.77 -14.87 -22.69
CA GLN A 91 -18.28 -15.91 -21.78
C GLN A 91 -19.33 -16.40 -20.77
N GLN A 92 -20.49 -15.73 -20.67
CA GLN A 92 -21.60 -16.24 -19.88
C GLN A 92 -22.35 -17.32 -20.66
N ASN A 93 -22.60 -18.44 -19.99
CA ASN A 93 -23.40 -19.51 -20.57
C ASN A 93 -24.84 -18.98 -20.81
N ASN A 94 -25.36 -19.14 -22.02
CA ASN A 94 -26.65 -18.61 -22.41
C ASN A 94 -27.76 -19.34 -21.64
N ARG A 95 -28.21 -18.78 -20.51
CA ARG A 95 -29.23 -19.38 -19.63
C ARG A 95 -30.67 -19.07 -20.06
N ARG A 96 -30.87 -18.31 -21.13
CA ARG A 96 -32.21 -18.02 -21.67
C ARG A 96 -32.59 -19.05 -22.73
N GLY A 97 -33.23 -20.13 -22.31
CA GLY A 97 -33.85 -21.14 -23.20
C GLY A 97 -33.53 -22.59 -22.82
N ALA A 98 -34.37 -23.53 -23.25
CA ALA A 98 -34.13 -24.95 -23.10
C ALA A 98 -33.06 -25.39 -24.12
N GLY A 99 -31.80 -25.41 -23.68
CA GLY A 99 -30.67 -25.84 -24.52
C GLY A 99 -29.44 -24.93 -24.41
N GLY A 100 -29.05 -24.54 -23.20
CA GLY A 100 -27.85 -23.73 -22.96
C GLY A 100 -26.58 -24.46 -23.40
N SER A 101 -26.19 -24.27 -24.66
CA SER A 101 -24.90 -24.69 -25.21
C SER A 101 -24.21 -23.49 -25.84
N ASN A 102 -22.94 -23.29 -25.48
CA ASN A 102 -22.03 -22.41 -26.21
C ASN A 102 -21.35 -23.27 -27.29
N TRP A 103 -21.60 -22.97 -28.56
CA TRP A 103 -20.90 -23.58 -29.68
C TRP A 103 -19.67 -22.72 -30.01
N THR A 104 -18.48 -23.30 -29.88
CA THR A 104 -17.23 -22.78 -30.43
C THR A 104 -16.73 -23.81 -31.43
N GLY A 105 -16.94 -23.55 -32.72
CA GLY A 105 -16.30 -24.30 -33.80
C GLY A 105 -14.81 -24.02 -33.83
N ASP A 106 -14.02 -25.05 -34.13
CA ASP A 106 -12.58 -24.94 -34.37
C ASP A 106 -12.26 -24.33 -35.74
#